data_AF-A0A0V8I7Q8-F1
#
_entry.id   AF-A0A0V8I7Q8-F1
#
_cell.length_a   1.000
_cell.length_b   1.000
_cell.length_c   1.000
_cell.angle_alpha   90.00
_cell.angle_beta   90.00
_cell.angle_gamma   90.00
#
_symmetry.space_group_name_H-M   'P 1'
#
loop_
_entity.id
_entity.type
_entity.pdbx_description
1 polymer ?
#
loop_
_entity_poly.entity_id
_entity_poly.type
_entity_poly.pdbx_seq_one_letter_code
_entity_poly.pdbx_strand_id
1 'polypeptide(L)'
;MPRSARSSADAISARLRDLELLTKGPAWALTRSAPWVIAVLQASFTRTRPQLPLEEFHADVDSFLEELRRQDPGLGGGANGKTFGDEWTRRQFLTRRNQSGQIVYEVTEPAARVLAFLDSLSSERSTLNGSRLGTLLGDVEKLANETNPDQSARLEALEDEIEERQQLIQDISSGEFDGLLDDDEAVEAAGNILDLAASLPADYKKMRDRIEELVGGLRNQIIEESLTKGATMAQVLDADKRLRQSPEGRTFRSFTAFLEDPQQQVRFRSAIGEVLSRQFADDLSADDRETLKNLVAELRQQHSQIQRIYGKLSESLNTYVQSDDFRQSVRLRQVLREAEHAIRSLPYERDRPGLVPGPVLYNAGFESLSMVKLFDPDEFAAPPRLADPIAFTDSDRVRSPRTGKAKPAAVRAAMAGARTLGEAWQQLPPEEQHINSIRALLSEALHAGADFNRSDFEGLDFEQIDGSTRRAYLPVVTLAKDSDD
;
A
#
# COMPACT_ATOMS: atom_id res chain seq x y z
N MET A 1 -26.81 30.44 6.84
CA MET A 1 -25.88 29.28 6.93
C MET A 1 -26.00 28.68 8.32
N PRO A 2 -26.16 27.35 8.46
CA PRO A 2 -26.39 26.72 9.74
C PRO A 2 -25.14 26.80 10.61
N ARG A 3 -25.32 27.04 11.92
CA ARG A 3 -24.24 27.21 12.91
C ARG A 3 -23.25 26.03 12.94
N SER A 4 -23.66 24.80 12.60
CA SER A 4 -22.77 23.63 12.56
C SER A 4 -21.74 23.68 11.42
N ALA A 5 -22.10 24.22 10.26
CA ALA A 5 -21.19 24.35 9.12
C ALA A 5 -20.09 25.39 9.37
N ARG A 6 -20.38 26.44 10.16
CA ARG A 6 -19.38 27.41 10.62
C ARG A 6 -18.40 26.77 11.60
N SER A 7 -18.88 25.98 12.56
CA SER A 7 -18.03 25.25 13.51
C SER A 7 -17.05 24.28 12.82
N SER A 8 -17.53 23.50 11.84
CA SER A 8 -16.67 22.60 11.07
C SER A 8 -15.65 23.33 10.20
N ALA A 9 -16.04 24.43 9.53
CA ALA A 9 -15.11 25.24 8.73
C ALA A 9 -14.04 25.93 9.60
N ASP A 10 -14.41 26.38 10.81
CA ASP A 10 -13.49 26.99 11.76
C ASP A 10 -12.50 25.94 12.31
N ALA A 11 -12.96 24.72 12.63
CA ALA A 11 -12.11 23.61 13.04
C ALA A 11 -11.13 23.17 11.93
N ILE A 12 -11.62 23.08 10.68
CA ILE A 12 -10.77 22.77 9.51
C ILE A 12 -9.74 23.88 9.31
N SER A 13 -10.12 25.15 9.47
CA SER A 13 -9.19 26.28 9.33
C SER A 13 -8.15 26.31 10.44
N ALA A 14 -8.51 25.96 11.68
CA ALA A 14 -7.56 25.80 12.77
C ALA A 14 -6.57 24.67 12.48
N ARG A 15 -7.06 23.50 12.06
CA ARG A 15 -6.19 22.38 11.67
C ARG A 15 -5.31 22.67 10.47
N LEU A 16 -5.79 23.44 9.49
CA LEU A 16 -4.96 23.86 8.36
C LEU A 16 -3.76 24.71 8.85
N ARG A 17 -3.98 25.64 9.76
CA ARG A 17 -2.88 26.48 10.32
C ARG A 17 -1.87 25.64 11.08
N ASP A 18 -2.32 24.68 11.88
CA ASP A 18 -1.43 23.75 12.59
C ASP A 18 -0.56 22.96 11.60
N LEU A 19 -1.19 22.44 10.55
CA LEU A 19 -0.49 21.67 9.51
C LEU A 19 0.49 22.56 8.72
N GLU A 20 0.11 23.80 8.38
CA GLU A 20 1.00 24.76 7.73
C GLU A 20 2.24 25.07 8.57
N LEU A 21 2.10 25.16 9.90
CA LEU A 21 3.23 25.30 10.82
C LEU A 21 4.12 24.04 10.80
N LEU A 22 3.52 22.85 10.81
CA LEU A 22 4.27 21.59 10.74
C LEU A 22 5.03 21.42 9.42
N THR A 23 4.52 21.92 8.29
CA THR A 23 5.25 21.87 7.00
C THR A 23 6.56 22.66 7.00
N LYS A 24 6.69 23.63 7.90
CA LYS A 24 7.91 24.42 8.10
C LYS A 24 8.87 23.80 9.12
N GLY A 25 8.43 22.76 9.82
CA GLY A 25 9.18 22.10 10.88
C GLY A 25 10.21 21.07 10.39
N PRO A 26 11.14 20.64 11.27
CA PRO A 26 12.20 19.68 10.94
C PRO A 26 11.65 18.30 10.52
N ALA A 27 10.55 17.86 11.12
CA ALA A 27 9.91 16.59 10.75
C ALA A 27 9.54 16.55 9.25
N TRP A 28 8.91 17.60 8.73
CA TRP A 28 8.51 17.68 7.32
C TRP A 28 9.69 17.95 6.36
N ALA A 29 10.76 18.57 6.85
CA ALA A 29 12.00 18.68 6.09
C ALA A 29 12.72 17.34 5.96
N LEU A 30 12.66 16.48 7.00
CA LEU A 30 13.27 15.16 6.97
C LEU A 30 12.54 14.20 6.02
N THR A 31 11.19 14.22 5.98
CA THR A 31 10.40 13.40 5.03
C THR A 31 10.64 13.76 3.56
N ARG A 32 11.08 14.99 3.27
CA ARG A 32 11.45 15.44 1.92
C ARG A 32 12.94 15.30 1.60
N SER A 33 13.74 14.80 2.54
CA SER A 33 15.17 14.59 2.33
C SER A 33 15.41 13.34 1.46
N ALA A 34 16.59 13.24 0.86
CA ALA A 34 16.92 12.10 0.03
C ALA A 34 16.93 10.79 0.87
N PRO A 35 16.54 9.63 0.31
CA PRO A 35 16.44 8.37 1.06
C PRO A 35 17.73 7.97 1.78
N TRP A 36 18.89 8.27 1.19
CA TRP A 36 20.19 7.97 1.80
C TRP A 36 20.44 8.77 3.09
N VAL A 37 19.89 9.98 3.24
CA VAL A 37 19.99 10.78 4.47
C VAL A 37 19.27 10.06 5.60
N ILE A 38 18.06 9.55 5.33
CA ILE A 38 17.26 8.78 6.29
C ILE A 38 18.00 7.49 6.65
N ALA A 39 18.55 6.80 5.66
CA ALA A 39 19.30 5.56 5.87
C ALA A 39 20.53 5.77 6.78
N VAL A 40 21.31 6.84 6.55
CA VAL A 40 22.44 7.19 7.41
C VAL A 40 21.98 7.46 8.84
N LEU A 41 20.94 8.28 9.03
CA LEU A 41 20.45 8.59 10.38
C LEU A 41 19.92 7.36 11.12
N GLN A 42 19.19 6.45 10.45
CA GLN A 42 18.71 5.20 11.05
C GLN A 42 19.84 4.22 11.36
N ALA A 43 20.85 4.14 10.51
CA ALA A 43 21.99 3.24 10.71
C ALA A 43 22.95 3.74 11.80
N SER A 44 23.21 5.05 11.85
CA SER A 44 24.08 5.64 12.86
C SER A 44 23.44 5.64 14.25
N PHE A 45 22.17 6.03 14.38
CA PHE A 45 21.51 6.17 15.67
C PHE A 45 20.53 5.03 15.92
N THR A 46 20.97 4.06 16.71
CA THR A 46 20.18 2.88 17.09
C THR A 46 19.73 2.96 18.54
N ARG A 47 18.81 2.07 18.97
CA ARG A 47 18.35 2.00 20.36
C ARG A 47 19.48 1.78 21.37
N THR A 48 20.51 1.03 20.99
CA THR A 48 21.70 0.78 21.82
C THR A 48 22.75 1.88 21.70
N ARG A 49 22.58 2.80 20.74
CA ARG A 49 23.53 3.86 20.42
C ARG A 49 22.80 5.17 20.09
N PRO A 50 22.13 5.82 21.07
CA PRO A 50 21.34 7.02 20.84
C PRO A 50 22.20 8.27 20.61
N GLN A 51 23.47 8.23 20.99
CA GLN A 51 24.40 9.36 20.90
C GLN A 51 25.71 8.90 20.24
N LEU A 52 26.26 9.75 19.37
CA LEU A 52 27.53 9.49 18.68
C LEU A 52 28.51 10.66 18.82
N PRO A 53 29.79 10.40 19.13
CA PRO A 53 30.84 11.40 18.99
C PRO A 53 30.88 12.03 17.59
N LEU A 54 31.16 13.33 17.52
CA LEU A 54 31.27 14.07 16.25
C LEU A 54 32.21 13.39 15.26
N GLU A 55 33.43 13.07 15.69
CA GLU A 55 34.49 12.54 14.82
C GLU A 55 34.12 11.19 14.23
N GLU A 56 33.51 10.33 15.05
CA GLU A 56 33.06 9.01 14.62
C GLU A 56 31.90 9.12 13.64
N PHE A 57 30.92 9.95 13.95
CA PHE A 57 29.82 10.22 13.03
C PHE A 57 30.30 10.79 11.69
N HIS A 58 31.28 11.72 11.70
CA HIS A 58 31.84 12.28 10.48
C HIS A 58 32.55 11.21 9.64
N ALA A 59 33.34 10.35 10.29
CA ALA A 59 34.05 9.26 9.62
C ALA A 59 33.09 8.22 9.01
N ASP A 60 32.01 7.86 9.72
CA ASP A 60 30.98 6.94 9.23
C ASP A 60 30.27 7.52 8.00
N VAL A 61 29.89 8.80 8.06
CA VAL A 61 29.24 9.49 6.94
C VAL A 61 30.19 9.63 5.75
N ASP A 62 31.45 9.98 5.98
CA ASP A 62 32.45 10.08 4.91
C ASP A 62 32.66 8.73 4.20
N SER A 63 32.79 7.65 4.97
CA SER A 63 32.92 6.29 4.44
C SER A 63 31.70 5.88 3.60
N PHE A 64 30.49 6.21 4.08
CA PHE A 64 29.26 5.96 3.34
C PHE A 64 29.19 6.78 2.04
N LEU A 65 29.55 8.07 2.08
CA LEU A 65 29.54 8.94 0.90
C LEU A 65 30.56 8.49 -0.16
N GLU A 66 31.71 7.95 0.24
CA GLU A 66 32.68 7.35 -0.69
C GLU A 66 32.12 6.13 -1.42
N GLU A 67 31.41 5.24 -0.72
CA GLU A 67 30.71 4.11 -1.34
C GLU A 67 29.59 4.60 -2.27
N LEU A 68 28.78 5.56 -1.82
CA LEU A 68 27.67 6.10 -2.60
C LEU A 68 28.15 6.72 -3.92
N ARG A 69 29.24 7.50 -3.87
CA ARG A 69 29.85 8.11 -5.07
C ARG A 69 30.44 7.09 -6.04
N ARG A 70 30.93 5.94 -5.54
CA ARG A 70 31.39 4.84 -6.40
C ARG A 70 30.25 4.21 -7.20
N GLN A 71 29.05 4.17 -6.63
CA GLN A 71 27.86 3.61 -7.27
C GLN A 71 27.17 4.62 -8.20
N ASP A 72 27.08 5.88 -7.77
CA ASP A 72 26.51 6.97 -8.56
C ASP A 72 27.30 8.27 -8.33
N PRO A 73 28.11 8.71 -9.32
CA PRO A 73 28.92 9.93 -9.22
C PRO A 73 28.12 11.22 -8.99
N GLY A 74 26.81 11.22 -9.23
CA GLY A 74 25.93 12.38 -9.04
C GLY A 74 25.34 12.53 -7.63
N LEU A 75 25.40 11.49 -6.79
CA LEU A 75 24.79 11.48 -5.46
C LEU A 75 25.78 11.93 -4.37
N GLY A 76 25.30 12.72 -3.40
CA GLY A 76 26.08 13.17 -2.23
C GLY A 76 27.01 14.38 -2.46
N GLY A 77 27.25 14.80 -3.71
CA GLY A 77 28.09 15.97 -4.03
C GLY A 77 29.52 15.89 -3.46
N GLY A 78 30.24 17.02 -3.48
CA GLY A 78 31.61 17.14 -2.94
C GLY A 78 31.70 17.43 -1.44
N ALA A 79 30.58 17.39 -0.71
CA ALA A 79 30.53 17.70 0.72
C ALA A 79 31.00 16.51 1.58
N ASN A 80 31.61 16.79 2.72
CA ASN A 80 32.08 15.77 3.68
C ASN A 80 31.10 15.60 4.85
N GLY A 81 31.32 14.56 5.66
CA GLY A 81 30.51 14.18 6.82
C GLY A 81 30.37 15.31 7.82
N LYS A 82 31.42 16.14 7.98
CA LYS A 82 31.33 17.38 8.77
C LYS A 82 30.29 18.36 8.24
N THR A 83 30.33 18.64 6.94
CA THR A 83 29.42 19.58 6.28
C THR A 83 27.97 19.11 6.40
N PHE A 84 27.72 17.80 6.21
CA PHE A 84 26.40 17.22 6.41
C PHE A 84 25.97 17.23 7.88
N GLY A 85 26.86 16.95 8.83
CA GLY A 85 26.57 17.09 10.26
C GLY A 85 26.18 18.52 10.65
N ASP A 86 26.91 19.53 10.15
CA ASP A 86 26.56 20.95 10.32
C ASP A 86 25.21 21.30 9.69
N GLU A 87 24.94 20.77 8.49
CA GLU A 87 23.66 20.96 7.79
C GLU A 87 22.49 20.32 8.53
N TRP A 88 22.62 19.07 8.95
CA TRP A 88 21.57 18.34 9.67
C TRP A 88 21.33 18.92 11.06
N THR A 89 22.34 19.55 11.66
CA THR A 89 22.15 20.38 12.87
C THR A 89 21.34 21.65 12.57
N ARG A 90 21.68 22.37 11.48
CA ARG A 90 20.93 23.58 11.07
C ARG A 90 19.48 23.28 10.69
N ARG A 91 19.22 22.12 10.08
CA ARG A 91 17.88 21.62 9.77
C ARG A 91 17.15 21.04 10.99
N GLN A 92 17.78 21.04 12.17
CA GLN A 92 17.28 20.48 13.41
C GLN A 92 16.93 18.98 13.31
N PHE A 93 17.63 18.22 12.48
CA PHE A 93 17.56 16.74 12.48
C PHE A 93 18.43 16.17 13.61
N LEU A 94 19.57 16.81 13.83
CA LEU A 94 20.52 16.50 14.88
C LEU A 94 20.65 17.70 15.83
N THR A 95 21.00 17.42 17.08
CA THR A 95 21.47 18.40 18.04
C THR A 95 22.85 18.02 18.55
N ARG A 96 23.62 19.00 19.02
CA ARG A 96 24.93 18.79 19.64
C ARG A 96 24.79 18.93 21.14
N ARG A 97 25.21 17.90 21.88
CA ARG A 97 25.31 17.96 23.35
C ARG A 97 26.74 17.75 23.79
N ASN A 98 27.11 18.40 24.89
CA ASN A 98 28.37 18.09 25.57
C ASN A 98 28.08 17.01 26.62
N GLN A 99 28.72 15.86 26.48
CA GLN A 99 28.64 14.77 27.43
C GLN A 99 30.06 14.42 27.88
N SER A 100 30.33 14.58 29.18
CA SER A 100 31.62 14.23 29.79
C SER A 100 32.85 14.82 29.09
N GLY A 101 32.73 16.04 28.53
CA GLY A 101 33.81 16.73 27.84
C GLY A 101 33.96 16.41 26.35
N GLN A 102 33.12 15.53 25.81
CA GLN A 102 33.04 15.23 24.37
C GLN A 102 31.73 15.75 23.79
N ILE A 103 31.80 16.37 22.61
CA ILE A 103 30.60 16.81 21.91
C ILE A 103 30.06 15.64 21.08
N VAL A 104 28.81 15.29 21.32
CA VAL A 104 28.08 14.20 20.67
C VAL A 104 26.90 14.73 19.87
N TYR A 105 26.57 14.04 18.78
CA TYR A 105 25.31 14.17 18.09
C TYR A 105 24.23 13.32 18.75
N GLU A 106 23.02 13.86 18.76
CA GLU A 106 21.80 13.19 19.15
C GLU A 106 20.70 13.55 18.16
N VAL A 107 19.84 12.60 17.82
CA VAL A 107 18.67 12.84 16.97
C VAL A 107 17.66 13.69 17.74
N THR A 108 17.15 14.74 17.11
CA THR A 108 16.12 15.57 17.75
C THR A 108 14.80 14.80 17.86
N GLU A 109 13.97 15.20 18.83
CA GLU A 109 12.67 14.57 19.07
C GLU A 109 11.77 14.52 17.80
N PRO A 110 11.64 15.60 17.00
CA PRO A 110 10.83 15.55 15.79
C PRO A 110 11.42 14.64 14.70
N ALA A 111 12.75 14.56 14.62
CA ALA A 111 13.42 13.68 13.68
C ALA A 111 13.25 12.21 14.09
N ALA A 112 13.38 11.90 15.38
CA ALA A 112 13.17 10.56 15.92
C ALA A 112 11.76 10.04 15.63
N ARG A 113 10.71 10.88 15.78
CA ARG A 113 9.33 10.52 15.41
C ARG A 113 9.21 10.14 13.93
N VAL A 114 9.83 10.90 13.03
CA VAL A 114 9.79 10.62 11.59
C VAL A 114 10.56 9.36 11.25
N LEU A 115 11.75 9.15 11.82
CA LEU A 115 12.54 7.95 11.59
C LEU A 115 11.80 6.69 12.10
N ALA A 116 11.13 6.77 13.25
CA ALA A 116 10.31 5.68 13.78
C ALA A 116 9.07 5.43 12.91
N PHE A 117 8.41 6.48 12.43
CA PHE A 117 7.31 6.36 11.48
C PHE A 117 7.73 5.66 10.18
N LEU A 118 8.85 6.08 9.58
CA LEU A 118 9.38 5.46 8.37
C LEU A 118 9.79 4.00 8.60
N ASP A 119 10.40 3.68 9.74
CA ASP A 119 10.72 2.31 10.14
C ASP A 119 9.46 1.43 10.29
N SER A 120 8.38 2.00 10.85
CA SER A 120 7.08 1.31 10.97
C SER A 120 6.47 0.96 9.61
N LEU A 121 6.68 1.80 8.59
CA LEU A 121 6.23 1.57 7.22
C LEU A 121 7.04 0.47 6.53
N SER A 122 8.36 0.38 6.80
CA SER A 122 9.22 -0.69 6.26
C SER A 122 9.07 -2.02 7.00
N SER A 123 8.54 -2.02 8.22
CA SER A 123 8.39 -3.26 8.99
C SER A 123 7.41 -4.24 8.32
N GLU A 124 7.95 -5.36 7.86
CA GLU A 124 7.23 -6.50 7.25
C GLU A 124 6.33 -7.27 8.25
N ARG A 125 6.06 -6.75 9.45
CA ARG A 125 5.13 -7.39 10.39
C ARG A 125 3.81 -6.63 10.41
N SER A 126 2.71 -7.38 10.26
CA SER A 126 1.38 -6.93 10.65
C SER A 126 1.46 -6.58 12.12
N THR A 127 1.35 -5.29 12.42
CA THR A 127 1.42 -4.71 13.78
C THR A 127 0.16 -4.96 14.60
N LEU A 128 -0.90 -5.49 13.96
CA LEU A 128 -1.94 -6.21 14.66
C LEU A 128 -1.40 -7.58 15.04
N ASN A 129 -1.12 -7.72 16.33
CA ASN A 129 -0.99 -8.95 17.07
C ASN A 129 -2.08 -8.93 18.15
N GLY A 130 -2.76 -10.05 18.40
CA GLY A 130 -3.83 -10.12 19.42
C GLY A 130 -3.40 -9.63 20.81
N SER A 131 -2.08 -9.64 21.06
CA SER A 131 -1.43 -9.02 22.22
C SER A 131 -1.71 -7.52 22.36
N ARG A 132 -1.75 -6.71 21.28
CA ARG A 132 -1.95 -5.25 21.39
C ARG A 132 -3.37 -4.85 21.74
N LEU A 133 -4.36 -5.60 21.25
CA LEU A 133 -5.73 -5.40 21.70
C LEU A 133 -5.88 -5.86 23.16
N GLY A 134 -5.24 -6.97 23.52
CA GLY A 134 -5.15 -7.41 24.92
C GLY A 134 -4.46 -6.37 25.81
N THR A 135 -3.41 -5.71 25.32
CA THR A 135 -2.74 -4.60 25.98
C THR A 135 -3.65 -3.38 26.08
N LEU A 136 -4.32 -2.95 25.01
CA LEU A 136 -5.28 -1.84 25.07
C LEU A 136 -6.41 -2.11 26.08
N LEU A 137 -6.97 -3.32 26.05
CA LEU A 137 -7.98 -3.77 26.99
C LEU A 137 -7.43 -3.74 28.42
N GLY A 138 -6.27 -4.34 28.63
CA GLY A 138 -5.59 -4.39 29.91
C GLY A 138 -5.25 -3.00 30.43
N ASP A 139 -4.82 -2.08 29.57
CA ASP A 139 -4.48 -0.70 29.90
C ASP A 139 -5.73 0.11 30.24
N VAL A 140 -6.85 -0.11 29.55
CA VAL A 140 -8.15 0.52 29.88
C VAL A 140 -8.71 -0.04 31.20
N GLU A 141 -8.63 -1.36 31.43
CA GLU A 141 -9.06 -1.98 32.69
C GLU A 141 -8.14 -1.56 33.84
N LYS A 142 -6.84 -1.49 33.61
CA LYS A 142 -5.84 -0.99 34.55
C LYS A 142 -6.09 0.48 34.88
N LEU A 143 -6.28 1.33 33.88
CA LEU A 143 -6.61 2.74 34.08
C LEU A 143 -7.94 2.90 34.83
N ALA A 144 -8.97 2.12 34.49
CA ALA A 144 -10.23 2.14 35.23
C ALA A 144 -10.04 1.74 36.70
N ASN A 145 -9.19 0.74 36.98
CA ASN A 145 -8.88 0.27 38.33
C ASN A 145 -8.00 1.23 39.13
N GLU A 146 -6.98 1.83 38.50
CA GLU A 146 -6.00 2.75 39.11
C GLU A 146 -6.61 4.13 39.36
N THR A 147 -7.68 4.49 38.64
CA THR A 147 -8.41 5.75 38.83
C THR A 147 -9.68 5.59 39.71
N ASN A 148 -9.86 4.45 40.40
CA ASN A 148 -11.07 4.15 41.18
C ASN A 148 -10.98 4.56 42.67
N PRO A 149 -11.83 5.51 43.14
CA PRO A 149 -11.82 6.01 44.50
C PRO A 149 -12.84 5.35 45.47
N ASP A 150 -13.61 4.32 45.09
CA ASP A 150 -14.64 3.71 45.98
C ASP A 150 -14.56 2.17 46.09
N GLN A 151 -14.63 1.66 47.33
CA GLN A 151 -13.98 0.41 47.79
C GLN A 151 -14.89 -0.83 47.97
N SER A 152 -16.22 -0.75 47.80
CA SER A 152 -17.12 -1.73 48.47
C SER A 152 -17.94 -2.72 47.61
N ALA A 153 -17.98 -2.63 46.28
CA ALA A 153 -18.77 -3.54 45.42
C ALA A 153 -17.98 -4.71 44.78
N ARG A 154 -16.72 -4.87 45.19
CA ARG A 154 -15.67 -5.65 44.52
C ARG A 154 -15.60 -7.11 45.06
N LEU A 155 -16.34 -7.42 46.13
CA LEU A 155 -16.09 -8.48 47.12
C LEU A 155 -16.06 -9.96 46.64
N GLU A 156 -16.86 -10.37 45.66
CA GLU A 156 -17.01 -11.81 45.30
C GLU A 156 -16.05 -12.27 44.19
N ALA A 157 -15.61 -11.34 43.33
CA ALA A 157 -14.53 -11.57 42.38
C ALA A 157 -13.14 -11.28 43.00
N LEU A 158 -13.14 -10.59 44.14
CA LEU A 158 -11.96 -10.24 44.93
C LEU A 158 -11.38 -11.41 45.71
N GLU A 159 -12.10 -12.51 45.99
CA GLU A 159 -11.59 -13.58 46.86
C GLU A 159 -10.36 -14.32 46.30
N ASP A 160 -10.26 -14.45 44.98
CA ASP A 160 -9.09 -15.04 44.31
C ASP A 160 -7.99 -13.98 44.05
N GLU A 161 -8.36 -12.71 43.90
CA GLU A 161 -7.44 -11.56 43.85
C GLU A 161 -6.87 -11.21 45.25
N ILE A 162 -7.54 -11.63 46.33
CA ILE A 162 -7.23 -11.35 47.74
C ILE A 162 -5.90 -11.98 48.15
N GLU A 163 -5.54 -13.14 47.60
CA GLU A 163 -4.29 -13.83 47.97
C GLU A 163 -3.06 -13.12 47.37
N GLU A 164 -3.09 -12.73 46.09
CA GLU A 164 -2.05 -11.89 45.48
C GLU A 164 -1.99 -10.49 46.11
N ARG A 165 -3.14 -9.91 46.45
CA ARG A 165 -3.20 -8.62 47.12
C ARG A 165 -2.84 -8.66 48.60
N GLN A 166 -2.86 -9.79 49.30
CA GLN A 166 -2.38 -9.90 50.70
C GLN A 166 -0.89 -9.59 50.82
N GLN A 167 -0.11 -9.98 49.80
CA GLN A 167 1.30 -9.64 49.70
C GLN A 167 1.48 -8.13 49.52
N LEU A 168 0.71 -7.53 48.62
CA LEU A 168 0.70 -6.08 48.39
C LEU A 168 0.19 -5.31 49.62
N ILE A 169 -0.80 -5.84 50.36
CA ILE A 169 -1.35 -5.25 51.60
C ILE A 169 -0.30 -5.15 52.71
N GLN A 170 0.68 -6.05 52.80
CA GLN A 170 1.81 -5.85 53.72
C GLN A 170 2.61 -4.58 53.37
N ASP A 171 2.78 -4.31 52.08
CA ASP A 171 3.48 -3.12 51.58
C ASP A 171 2.61 -1.84 51.67
N ILE A 172 1.28 -1.95 51.58
CA ILE A 172 0.35 -0.82 51.75
C ILE A 172 0.09 -0.51 53.24
N SER A 173 0.00 -1.52 54.12
CA SER A 173 -0.36 -1.36 55.55
C SER A 173 0.77 -0.85 56.42
N SER A 174 2.01 -0.89 55.94
CA SER A 174 3.12 -0.09 56.48
C SER A 174 2.96 1.41 56.18
N GLY A 175 1.98 1.79 55.33
CA GLY A 175 1.75 3.16 54.87
C GLY A 175 2.66 3.60 53.73
N GLU A 176 3.33 2.66 53.05
CA GLU A 176 4.37 2.96 52.04
C GLU A 176 3.91 2.80 50.59
N PHE A 177 2.60 2.71 50.31
CA PHE A 177 2.10 2.58 48.93
C PHE A 177 1.52 3.88 48.38
N ASP A 178 2.27 4.48 47.44
CA ASP A 178 2.01 5.78 46.81
C ASP A 178 1.54 5.63 45.34
N GLY A 179 0.96 4.48 44.98
CA GLY A 179 0.74 4.08 43.58
C GLY A 179 -0.54 4.58 42.89
N LEU A 180 -1.13 5.70 43.34
CA LEU A 180 -2.24 6.35 42.63
C LEU A 180 -1.66 7.27 41.56
N LEU A 181 -2.15 7.17 40.33
CA LEU A 181 -1.82 8.17 39.30
C LEU A 181 -2.46 9.50 39.71
N ASP A 182 -1.69 10.59 39.63
CA ASP A 182 -2.27 11.92 39.70
C ASP A 182 -3.09 12.24 38.44
N ASP A 183 -3.83 13.36 38.45
CA ASP A 183 -4.70 13.72 37.32
C ASP A 183 -3.90 13.95 36.02
N ASP A 184 -2.66 14.46 36.09
CA ASP A 184 -1.81 14.68 34.92
C ASP A 184 -1.30 13.35 34.33
N GLU A 185 -0.88 12.41 35.19
CA GLU A 185 -0.49 11.05 34.83
C GLU A 185 -1.66 10.24 34.25
N ALA A 186 -2.88 10.43 34.79
CA ALA A 186 -4.09 9.81 34.26
C ALA A 186 -4.46 10.34 32.86
N VAL A 187 -4.28 11.65 32.61
CA VAL A 187 -4.46 12.24 31.28
C VAL A 187 -3.42 11.72 30.30
N GLU A 188 -2.15 11.59 30.70
CA GLU A 188 -1.10 11.02 29.85
C GLU A 188 -1.41 9.55 29.50
N ALA A 189 -1.83 8.75 30.49
CA ALA A 189 -2.24 7.36 30.28
C ALA A 189 -3.44 7.25 29.32
N ALA A 190 -4.45 8.11 29.46
CA ALA A 190 -5.57 8.18 28.53
C ALA A 190 -5.13 8.59 27.11
N GLY A 191 -4.20 9.54 26.99
CA GLY A 191 -3.57 9.94 25.73
C GLY A 191 -2.87 8.77 25.02
N ASN A 192 -2.12 7.96 25.77
CA ASN A 192 -1.46 6.76 25.22
C ASN A 192 -2.46 5.71 24.69
N ILE A 193 -3.58 5.52 25.40
CA ILE A 193 -4.66 4.63 24.95
C ILE A 193 -5.33 5.17 23.68
N LEU A 194 -5.56 6.49 23.61
CA LEU A 194 -6.12 7.17 22.45
C LEU A 194 -5.21 7.07 21.22
N ASP A 195 -3.90 7.24 21.39
CA ASP A 195 -2.93 7.07 20.31
C ASP A 195 -2.92 5.61 19.81
N LEU A 196 -2.99 4.65 20.73
CA LEU A 196 -3.09 3.24 20.36
C LEU A 196 -4.41 2.97 19.62
N ALA A 197 -5.53 3.52 20.09
CA ALA A 197 -6.83 3.41 19.42
C ALA A 197 -6.82 4.03 18.02
N ALA A 198 -6.23 5.22 17.86
CA ALA A 198 -6.13 5.94 16.58
C ALA A 198 -5.28 5.18 15.54
N SER A 199 -4.36 4.32 15.97
CA SER A 199 -3.54 3.48 15.08
C SER A 199 -4.27 2.26 14.52
N LEU A 200 -5.34 1.80 15.18
CA LEU A 200 -6.05 0.56 14.84
C LEU A 200 -6.60 0.54 13.40
N PRO A 201 -7.25 1.60 12.87
CA PRO A 201 -7.79 1.58 11.51
C PRO A 201 -6.71 1.37 10.43
N ALA A 202 -5.55 1.99 10.60
CA ALA A 202 -4.42 1.83 9.69
C ALA A 202 -3.85 0.40 9.74
N ASP A 203 -3.74 -0.15 10.95
CA ASP A 203 -3.31 -1.52 11.13
C ASP A 203 -4.30 -2.52 10.50
N TYR A 204 -5.62 -2.32 10.64
CA TYR A 204 -6.63 -3.18 10.01
C TYR A 204 -6.54 -3.17 8.50
N LYS A 205 -6.29 -2.00 7.90
CA LYS A 205 -6.05 -1.88 6.47
C LYS A 205 -4.81 -2.67 6.05
N LYS A 206 -3.70 -2.56 6.79
CA LYS A 206 -2.46 -3.32 6.52
C LYS A 206 -2.70 -4.83 6.63
N MET A 207 -3.42 -5.27 7.66
CA MET A 207 -3.76 -6.70 7.85
C MET A 207 -4.66 -7.21 6.73
N ARG A 208 -5.66 -6.40 6.31
CA ARG A 208 -6.52 -6.73 5.17
C ARG A 208 -5.71 -6.90 3.90
N ASP A 209 -4.88 -5.92 3.56
CA ASP A 209 -4.11 -5.92 2.31
C ASP A 209 -3.16 -7.13 2.28
N ARG A 210 -2.58 -7.53 3.43
CA ARG A 210 -1.81 -8.78 3.57
C ARG A 210 -2.64 -10.04 3.38
N ILE A 211 -3.84 -10.10 3.95
CA ILE A 211 -4.72 -11.25 3.76
C ILE A 211 -5.06 -11.38 2.28
N GLU A 212 -5.37 -10.28 1.59
CA GLU A 212 -5.63 -10.28 0.14
C GLU A 212 -4.41 -10.76 -0.67
N GLU A 213 -3.19 -10.35 -0.28
CA GLU A 213 -1.94 -10.82 -0.89
C GLU A 213 -1.70 -12.32 -0.67
N LEU A 214 -1.84 -12.79 0.58
CA LEU A 214 -1.72 -14.21 0.93
C LEU A 214 -2.72 -15.06 0.14
N VAL A 215 -3.93 -14.55 -0.04
CA VAL A 215 -4.98 -15.17 -0.87
C VAL A 215 -4.57 -15.24 -2.33
N GLY A 216 -4.06 -14.15 -2.89
CA GLY A 216 -3.55 -14.12 -4.26
C GLY A 216 -2.43 -15.14 -4.49
N GLY A 217 -1.49 -15.21 -3.55
CA GLY A 217 -0.42 -16.21 -3.53
C GLY A 217 -0.95 -17.64 -3.46
N LEU A 218 -1.90 -17.90 -2.57
CA LEU A 218 -2.54 -19.20 -2.39
C LEU A 218 -3.24 -19.69 -3.66
N ARG A 219 -3.99 -18.79 -4.32
CA ARG A 219 -4.63 -19.08 -5.61
C ARG A 219 -3.59 -19.47 -6.66
N ASN A 220 -2.48 -18.73 -6.75
CA ASN A 220 -1.42 -19.03 -7.70
C ASN A 220 -0.76 -20.39 -7.43
N GLN A 221 -0.51 -20.70 -6.17
CA GLN A 221 0.06 -21.96 -5.74
C GLN A 221 -0.87 -23.14 -6.07
N ILE A 222 -2.18 -23.02 -5.79
CA ILE A 222 -3.17 -24.06 -6.14
C ILE A 222 -3.14 -24.31 -7.65
N ILE A 223 -3.14 -23.27 -8.48
CA ILE A 223 -3.07 -23.43 -9.94
C ILE A 223 -1.77 -24.13 -10.36
N GLU A 224 -0.64 -23.76 -9.76
CA GLU A 224 0.67 -24.36 -10.08
C GLU A 224 0.78 -25.84 -9.69
N GLU A 225 0.30 -26.19 -8.49
CA GLU A 225 0.27 -27.59 -8.04
C GLU A 225 -0.72 -28.43 -8.87
N SER A 226 -1.84 -27.82 -9.28
CA SER A 226 -2.85 -28.47 -10.13
C SER A 226 -2.33 -28.87 -11.50
N LEU A 227 -1.36 -28.13 -12.05
CA LEU A 227 -0.67 -28.50 -13.30
C LEU A 227 0.17 -29.77 -13.18
N THR A 228 0.56 -30.16 -11.96
CA THR A 228 1.53 -31.26 -11.73
C THR A 228 0.84 -32.55 -11.28
N LYS A 229 -0.22 -32.44 -10.46
CA LYS A 229 -0.89 -33.61 -9.84
C LYS A 229 -2.42 -33.63 -10.02
N GLY A 230 -3.00 -32.63 -10.69
CA GLY A 230 -4.44 -32.39 -10.73
C GLY A 230 -4.92 -31.62 -9.50
N ALA A 231 -5.93 -30.77 -9.68
CA ALA A 231 -6.50 -29.96 -8.60
C ALA A 231 -7.37 -30.82 -7.68
N THR A 232 -7.05 -30.89 -6.39
CA THR A 232 -7.87 -31.63 -5.41
C THR A 232 -8.45 -30.70 -4.35
N MET A 233 -9.67 -31.01 -3.89
CA MET A 233 -10.30 -30.32 -2.74
C MET A 233 -9.39 -30.33 -1.49
N ALA A 234 -8.59 -31.39 -1.33
CA ALA A 234 -7.62 -31.51 -0.25
C ALA A 234 -6.56 -30.40 -0.28
N GLN A 235 -6.11 -29.95 -1.45
CA GLN A 235 -5.15 -28.84 -1.58
C GLN A 235 -5.76 -27.52 -1.15
N VAL A 236 -7.03 -27.28 -1.47
CA VAL A 236 -7.75 -26.06 -1.05
C VAL A 236 -7.93 -26.03 0.47
N LEU A 237 -8.27 -27.16 1.08
CA LEU A 237 -8.42 -27.27 2.53
C LEU A 237 -7.09 -27.10 3.27
N ASP A 238 -6.01 -27.64 2.72
CA ASP A 238 -4.67 -27.48 3.30
C ASP A 238 -4.14 -26.04 3.14
N ALA A 239 -4.47 -25.41 2.01
CA ALA A 239 -4.22 -24.01 1.73
C ALA A 239 -4.97 -23.07 2.70
N ASP A 240 -6.26 -23.31 2.95
CA ASP A 240 -7.04 -22.58 3.97
C ASP A 240 -6.45 -22.79 5.38
N LYS A 241 -6.05 -24.03 5.71
CA LYS A 241 -5.40 -24.34 7.00
C LYS A 241 -4.09 -23.57 7.18
N ARG A 242 -3.26 -23.49 6.14
CA ARG A 242 -2.01 -22.70 6.15
C ARG A 242 -2.27 -21.21 6.33
N LEU A 243 -3.25 -20.65 5.62
CA LEU A 243 -3.67 -19.26 5.80
C LEU A 243 -4.15 -18.99 7.24
N ARG A 244 -4.95 -19.90 7.79
CA ARG A 244 -5.40 -19.86 9.19
C ARG A 244 -4.22 -19.92 10.16
N GLN A 245 -3.17 -20.67 9.88
CA GLN A 245 -2.01 -20.82 10.76
C GLN A 245 -0.98 -19.69 10.62
N SER A 246 -1.09 -18.86 9.57
CA SER A 246 -0.25 -17.67 9.39
C SER A 246 -0.29 -16.73 10.62
N PRO A 247 0.76 -15.93 10.86
CA PRO A 247 0.75 -14.92 11.93
C PRO A 247 -0.47 -13.99 11.87
N GLU A 248 -0.84 -13.56 10.66
CA GLU A 248 -1.99 -12.70 10.37
C GLU A 248 -3.31 -13.43 10.69
N GLY A 249 -3.46 -14.68 10.23
CA GLY A 249 -4.66 -15.48 10.48
C GLY A 249 -4.83 -15.90 11.94
N ARG A 250 -3.72 -16.15 12.65
CA ARG A 250 -3.72 -16.37 14.11
C ARG A 250 -4.16 -15.12 14.85
N THR A 251 -3.63 -13.96 14.49
CA THR A 251 -4.03 -12.70 15.09
C THR A 251 -5.50 -12.41 14.85
N PHE A 252 -5.97 -12.56 13.60
CA PHE A 252 -7.36 -12.36 13.28
C PHE A 252 -8.26 -13.24 14.15
N ARG A 253 -7.95 -14.53 14.32
CA ARG A 253 -8.73 -15.42 15.19
C ARG A 253 -8.71 -14.99 16.65
N SER A 254 -7.56 -14.65 17.22
CA SER A 254 -7.48 -14.20 18.62
C SER A 254 -8.30 -12.93 18.83
N PHE A 255 -8.27 -12.03 17.86
CA PHE A 255 -9.06 -10.80 17.86
C PHE A 255 -10.56 -11.07 17.72
N THR A 256 -10.95 -11.96 16.81
CA THR A 256 -12.33 -12.42 16.62
C THR A 256 -12.88 -13.07 17.88
N ALA A 257 -12.10 -13.94 18.53
CA ALA A 257 -12.52 -14.60 19.77
C ALA A 257 -12.83 -13.59 20.88
N PHE A 258 -12.03 -12.52 21.00
CA PHE A 258 -12.33 -11.42 21.93
C PHE A 258 -13.62 -10.67 21.55
N LEU A 259 -13.78 -10.33 20.28
CA LEU A 259 -14.99 -9.63 19.81
C LEU A 259 -16.24 -10.52 19.75
N GLU A 260 -16.12 -11.83 19.83
CA GLU A 260 -17.26 -12.74 19.90
C GLU A 260 -17.68 -13.03 21.34
N ASP A 261 -16.84 -12.69 22.33
CA ASP A 261 -17.12 -12.84 23.75
C ASP A 261 -17.97 -11.67 24.28
N PRO A 262 -19.27 -11.89 24.58
CA PRO A 262 -20.14 -10.83 25.07
C PRO A 262 -19.76 -10.33 26.47
N GLN A 263 -19.16 -11.18 27.32
CA GLN A 263 -18.76 -10.80 28.67
C GLN A 263 -17.57 -9.85 28.63
N GLN A 264 -16.57 -10.16 27.81
CA GLN A 264 -15.40 -9.29 27.59
C GLN A 264 -15.81 -7.92 27.04
N GLN A 265 -16.79 -7.87 26.13
CA GLN A 265 -17.31 -6.59 25.62
C GLN A 265 -18.03 -5.76 26.68
N VAL A 266 -18.84 -6.39 27.53
CA VAL A 266 -19.54 -5.69 28.61
C VAL A 266 -18.55 -5.13 29.61
N ARG A 267 -17.54 -5.92 30.00
CA ARG A 267 -16.44 -5.48 30.87
C ARG A 267 -15.70 -4.28 30.27
N PHE A 268 -15.31 -4.36 29.00
CA PHE A 268 -14.59 -3.30 28.33
C PHE A 268 -15.41 -1.99 28.24
N ARG A 269 -16.70 -2.09 27.91
CA ARG A 269 -17.60 -0.92 27.88
C ARG A 269 -17.80 -0.32 29.27
N SER A 270 -17.84 -1.15 30.31
CA SER A 270 -17.93 -0.69 31.70
C SER A 270 -16.66 0.07 32.10
N ALA A 271 -15.47 -0.47 31.78
CA ALA A 271 -14.20 0.18 32.05
C ALA A 271 -14.08 1.54 31.34
N ILE A 272 -14.47 1.63 30.06
CA ILE A 272 -14.52 2.91 29.34
C ILE A 272 -15.50 3.88 30.00
N GLY A 273 -16.69 3.40 30.39
CA GLY A 273 -17.69 4.23 31.07
C GLY A 273 -17.20 4.77 32.42
N GLU A 274 -16.45 3.95 33.16
CA GLU A 274 -15.82 4.32 34.43
C GLU A 274 -14.73 5.38 34.23
N VAL A 275 -13.80 5.16 33.30
CA VAL A 275 -12.76 6.13 32.90
C VAL A 275 -13.38 7.47 32.50
N LEU A 276 -14.43 7.46 31.67
CA LEU A 276 -15.11 8.68 31.23
C LEU A 276 -15.96 9.38 32.31
N SER A 277 -16.17 8.75 33.46
CA SER A 277 -16.91 9.33 34.59
C SER A 277 -16.01 10.07 35.59
N ARG A 278 -14.68 10.01 35.42
CA ARG A 278 -13.67 10.60 36.32
C ARG A 278 -13.45 12.08 36.06
N GLN A 279 -12.93 12.80 37.06
CA GLN A 279 -12.64 14.23 36.96
C GLN A 279 -11.57 14.55 35.91
N PHE A 280 -10.49 13.75 35.80
CA PHE A 280 -9.48 13.95 34.75
C PHE A 280 -10.07 13.85 33.32
N ALA A 281 -11.19 13.13 33.15
CA ALA A 281 -11.85 13.05 31.85
C ALA A 281 -12.36 14.44 31.41
N ASP A 282 -12.55 15.38 32.33
CA ASP A 282 -12.89 16.77 32.02
C ASP A 282 -11.75 17.57 31.37
N ASP A 283 -10.51 17.10 31.48
CA ASP A 283 -9.34 17.70 30.82
C ASP A 283 -9.08 17.12 29.42
N LEU A 284 -9.73 16.00 29.06
CA LEU A 284 -9.70 15.44 27.71
C LEU A 284 -10.52 16.29 26.73
N SER A 285 -10.07 16.37 25.48
CA SER A 285 -10.83 17.07 24.43
C SER A 285 -12.17 16.38 24.13
N ALA A 286 -13.14 17.14 23.61
CA ALA A 286 -14.45 16.58 23.27
C ALA A 286 -14.37 15.45 22.23
N ASP A 287 -13.43 15.54 21.29
CA ASP A 287 -13.19 14.52 20.27
C ASP A 287 -12.57 13.25 20.88
N ASP A 288 -11.67 13.40 21.86
CA ASP A 288 -11.03 12.27 22.55
C ASP A 288 -12.05 11.47 23.38
N ARG A 289 -12.93 12.16 24.10
CA ARG A 289 -14.01 11.51 24.86
C ARG A 289 -14.96 10.73 23.95
N GLU A 290 -15.33 11.31 22.80
CA GLU A 290 -16.20 10.64 21.83
C GLU A 290 -15.49 9.47 21.15
N THR A 291 -14.18 9.55 20.93
CA THR A 291 -13.34 8.45 20.42
C THR A 291 -13.30 7.28 21.39
N LEU A 292 -13.02 7.52 22.68
CA LEU A 292 -13.05 6.49 23.72
C LEU A 292 -14.42 5.82 23.82
N LYS A 293 -15.49 6.62 23.81
CA LYS A 293 -16.87 6.13 23.89
C LYS A 293 -17.27 5.24 22.70
N ASN A 294 -16.79 5.55 21.50
CA ASN A 294 -17.12 4.82 20.28
C ASN A 294 -16.13 3.70 19.92
N LEU A 295 -15.05 3.55 20.69
CA LEU A 295 -13.96 2.61 20.39
C LEU A 295 -14.45 1.17 20.12
N VAL A 296 -15.36 0.66 20.95
CA VAL A 296 -15.94 -0.69 20.77
C VAL A 296 -16.75 -0.82 19.49
N ALA A 297 -17.51 0.23 19.14
CA ALA A 297 -18.33 0.24 17.94
C ALA A 297 -17.45 0.29 16.68
N GLU A 298 -16.39 1.09 16.70
CA GLU A 298 -15.41 1.20 15.62
C GLU A 298 -14.67 -0.13 15.42
N LEU A 299 -14.20 -0.75 16.50
CA LEU A 299 -13.57 -2.09 16.47
C LEU A 299 -14.48 -3.16 15.83
N ARG A 300 -15.78 -3.17 16.17
CA ARG A 300 -16.76 -4.08 15.55
C ARG A 300 -16.97 -3.80 14.07
N GLN A 301 -17.01 -2.53 13.67
CA GLN A 301 -17.14 -2.16 12.27
C GLN A 301 -15.96 -2.68 11.45
N GLN A 302 -14.72 -2.46 11.93
CA GLN A 302 -13.50 -2.94 11.28
C GLN A 302 -13.45 -4.48 11.22
N HIS A 303 -13.84 -5.14 12.30
CA HIS A 303 -13.97 -6.60 12.35
C HIS A 303 -14.93 -7.15 11.30
N SER A 304 -16.12 -6.56 11.17
CA SER A 304 -17.14 -6.97 10.20
C SER A 304 -16.64 -6.89 8.74
N GLN A 305 -15.72 -5.97 8.48
CA GLN A 305 -15.13 -5.79 7.15
C GLN A 305 -14.13 -6.91 6.83
N ILE A 306 -13.30 -7.29 7.79
CA ILE A 306 -12.31 -8.37 7.61
C ILE A 306 -13.00 -9.74 7.59
N GLN A 307 -14.02 -9.95 8.43
CA GLN A 307 -14.84 -11.16 8.42
C GLN A 307 -15.53 -11.37 7.06
N ARG A 308 -16.00 -10.29 6.41
CA ARG A 308 -16.54 -10.35 5.04
C ARG A 308 -15.50 -10.77 4.02
N ILE A 309 -14.24 -10.35 4.19
CA ILE A 309 -13.14 -10.71 3.27
C ILE A 309 -12.75 -12.17 3.47
N TYR A 310 -12.61 -12.63 4.70
CA TYR A 310 -12.40 -14.06 5.02
C TYR A 310 -13.56 -14.95 4.57
N GLY A 311 -14.81 -14.51 4.76
CA GLY A 311 -16.00 -15.24 4.33
C GLY A 311 -16.05 -15.37 2.80
N LYS A 312 -15.89 -14.26 2.09
CA LYS A 312 -15.80 -14.24 0.61
C LYS A 312 -14.64 -15.07 0.09
N LEU A 313 -13.53 -15.14 0.81
CA LEU A 313 -12.39 -15.96 0.43
C LEU A 313 -12.72 -17.45 0.47
N SER A 314 -13.21 -17.95 1.60
CA SER A 314 -13.51 -19.38 1.78
C SER A 314 -14.55 -19.84 0.75
N GLU A 315 -15.55 -19.01 0.51
CA GLU A 315 -16.59 -19.21 -0.50
C GLU A 315 -16.02 -19.12 -1.94
N SER A 316 -15.15 -18.14 -2.20
CA SER A 316 -14.51 -17.94 -3.51
C SER A 316 -13.53 -19.06 -3.84
N LEU A 317 -12.76 -19.60 -2.90
CA LEU A 317 -11.84 -20.71 -3.16
C LEU A 317 -12.60 -21.98 -3.53
N ASN A 318 -13.67 -22.28 -2.80
CA ASN A 318 -14.54 -23.42 -3.07
C ASN A 318 -15.24 -23.30 -4.44
N THR A 319 -15.78 -22.11 -4.74
CA THR A 319 -16.47 -21.83 -6.02
C THR A 319 -15.48 -21.77 -7.19
N TYR A 320 -14.28 -21.22 -6.97
CA TYR A 320 -13.26 -21.06 -8.01
C TYR A 320 -12.72 -22.41 -8.48
N VAL A 321 -12.44 -23.37 -7.58
CA VAL A 321 -12.01 -24.70 -8.00
C VAL A 321 -13.09 -25.45 -8.79
N GLN A 322 -14.36 -25.12 -8.57
CA GLN A 322 -15.48 -25.67 -9.33
C GLN A 322 -15.79 -24.88 -10.61
N SER A 323 -15.17 -23.71 -10.82
CA SER A 323 -15.45 -22.82 -11.95
C SER A 323 -14.76 -23.23 -13.25
N ASP A 324 -15.38 -22.88 -14.38
CA ASP A 324 -14.76 -23.04 -15.69
C ASP A 324 -13.53 -22.13 -15.87
N ASP A 325 -13.51 -20.97 -15.24
CA ASP A 325 -12.37 -20.04 -15.26
C ASP A 325 -11.10 -20.68 -14.72
N PHE A 326 -11.22 -21.50 -13.67
CA PHE A 326 -10.09 -22.26 -13.15
C PHE A 326 -9.61 -23.31 -14.15
N ARG A 327 -10.53 -24.06 -14.77
CA ARG A 327 -10.18 -25.04 -15.80
C ARG A 327 -9.49 -24.38 -17.00
N GLN A 328 -9.98 -23.23 -17.44
CA GLN A 328 -9.36 -22.44 -18.50
C GLN A 328 -7.99 -21.90 -18.08
N SER A 329 -7.85 -21.36 -16.88
CA SER A 329 -6.56 -20.85 -16.38
C SER A 329 -5.50 -21.94 -16.25
N VAL A 330 -5.87 -23.14 -15.79
CA VAL A 330 -4.99 -24.30 -15.75
C VAL A 330 -4.59 -24.70 -17.17
N ARG A 331 -5.55 -24.81 -18.09
CA ARG A 331 -5.29 -25.16 -19.48
C ARG A 331 -4.39 -24.14 -20.19
N LEU A 332 -4.61 -22.84 -19.97
CA LEU A 332 -3.77 -21.78 -20.52
C LEU A 332 -2.33 -21.89 -20.03
N ARG A 333 -2.12 -22.08 -18.72
CA ARG A 333 -0.76 -22.25 -18.16
C ARG A 333 -0.10 -23.53 -18.65
N GLN A 334 -0.86 -24.61 -18.85
CA GLN A 334 -0.34 -25.83 -19.45
C GLN A 334 0.14 -25.58 -20.88
N VAL A 335 -0.68 -24.94 -21.73
CA VAL A 335 -0.30 -24.60 -23.11
C VAL A 335 0.91 -23.66 -23.15
N LEU A 336 0.98 -22.68 -22.25
CA LEU A 336 2.16 -21.81 -22.12
C LEU A 336 3.43 -22.59 -21.77
N ARG A 337 3.36 -23.54 -20.82
CA ARG A 337 4.50 -24.40 -20.49
C ARG A 337 4.90 -25.30 -21.66
N GLU A 338 3.94 -25.85 -22.37
CA GLU A 338 4.19 -26.65 -23.59
C GLU A 338 4.87 -25.79 -24.66
N ALA A 339 4.43 -24.55 -24.87
CA ALA A 339 5.05 -23.60 -25.78
C ALA A 339 6.46 -23.19 -25.34
N GLU A 340 6.67 -22.87 -24.06
CA GLU A 340 8.00 -22.59 -23.51
C GLU A 340 8.94 -23.78 -23.65
N HIS A 341 8.44 -25.00 -23.42
CA HIS A 341 9.23 -26.21 -23.59
C HIS A 341 9.57 -26.47 -25.05
N ALA A 342 8.62 -26.24 -25.97
CA ALA A 342 8.86 -26.29 -27.41
C ALA A 342 9.91 -25.25 -27.84
N ILE A 343 9.81 -24.01 -27.36
CA ILE A 343 10.80 -22.96 -27.65
C ILE A 343 12.17 -23.33 -27.11
N ARG A 344 12.25 -23.95 -25.92
CA ARG A 344 13.51 -24.37 -25.30
C ARG A 344 14.10 -25.62 -25.96
N SER A 345 13.26 -26.51 -26.50
CA SER A 345 13.69 -27.73 -27.18
C SER A 345 14.06 -27.50 -28.64
N LEU A 346 13.66 -26.36 -29.23
CA LEU A 346 14.22 -25.92 -30.50
C LEU A 346 15.74 -25.76 -30.33
N PRO A 347 16.55 -26.38 -31.20
CA PRO A 347 17.99 -26.15 -31.18
C PRO A 347 18.23 -24.66 -31.37
N TYR A 348 19.05 -24.06 -30.49
CA TYR A 348 19.55 -22.70 -30.67
C TYR A 348 20.53 -22.72 -31.86
N GLU A 349 19.98 -22.77 -33.07
CA GLU A 349 20.71 -22.46 -34.28
C GLU A 349 20.92 -20.94 -34.27
N ARG A 350 22.07 -20.52 -33.73
CA ARG A 350 22.71 -19.34 -34.28
C ARG A 350 22.85 -19.64 -35.76
N ASP A 351 22.07 -18.94 -36.57
CA ASP A 351 22.30 -18.81 -37.99
C ASP A 351 23.74 -18.27 -38.11
N ARG A 352 24.70 -19.19 -38.17
CA ARG A 352 26.09 -18.87 -38.45
C ARG A 352 26.05 -18.60 -39.93
N PRO A 353 26.14 -17.33 -40.40
CA PRO A 353 26.31 -17.11 -41.82
C PRO A 353 27.49 -17.98 -42.24
N GLY A 354 27.27 -18.84 -43.23
CA GLY A 354 28.25 -19.82 -43.68
C GLY A 354 29.53 -19.12 -44.12
N LEU A 355 30.43 -18.89 -43.18
CA LEU A 355 31.78 -18.45 -43.45
C LEU A 355 32.52 -19.66 -43.99
N VAL A 356 32.50 -19.78 -45.31
CA VAL A 356 33.51 -20.53 -46.06
C VAL A 356 34.87 -20.04 -45.54
N PRO A 357 35.82 -20.91 -45.16
CA PRO A 357 37.16 -20.47 -44.82
C PRO A 357 37.73 -19.73 -46.03
N GLY A 358 37.83 -18.41 -45.94
CA GLY A 358 38.49 -17.62 -46.97
C GLY A 358 39.95 -18.06 -47.10
N PRO A 359 40.55 -17.98 -48.30
CA PRO A 359 41.96 -18.32 -48.48
C PRO A 359 42.80 -17.48 -47.52
N VAL A 360 43.81 -18.10 -46.89
CA VAL A 360 44.76 -17.41 -46.02
C VAL A 360 45.57 -16.45 -46.88
N LEU A 361 45.14 -15.19 -46.93
CA LEU A 361 45.90 -14.11 -47.54
C LEU A 361 46.90 -13.61 -46.51
N TYR A 362 48.19 -13.85 -46.78
CA TYR A 362 49.28 -13.19 -46.05
C TYR A 362 49.21 -11.69 -46.35
N ASN A 363 48.76 -10.90 -45.39
CA ASN A 363 48.70 -9.45 -45.52
C ASN A 363 50.12 -8.88 -45.45
N ALA A 364 50.71 -8.58 -46.61
CA ALA A 364 51.70 -7.51 -46.69
C ALA A 364 50.90 -6.21 -46.61
N GLY A 365 50.88 -5.58 -45.43
CA GLY A 365 50.17 -4.34 -45.20
C GLY A 365 50.72 -3.22 -46.07
N PHE A 366 50.06 -2.95 -47.20
CA PHE A 366 50.28 -1.73 -47.94
C PHE A 366 49.29 -0.68 -47.43
N GLU A 367 49.79 0.21 -46.57
CA GLU A 367 49.06 1.42 -46.20
C GLU A 367 49.09 2.38 -47.40
N SER A 368 47.92 2.57 -48.01
CA SER A 368 47.72 3.60 -49.03
C SER A 368 47.52 4.96 -48.35
N LEU A 369 48.09 6.02 -48.91
CA LEU A 369 47.89 7.42 -48.46
C LEU A 369 46.40 7.82 -48.37
N SER A 370 45.50 7.10 -49.03
CA SER A 370 44.05 7.28 -48.91
C SER A 370 43.44 6.82 -47.58
N MET A 371 44.19 6.09 -46.74
CA MET A 371 43.76 5.69 -45.39
C MET A 371 44.09 6.74 -44.31
N VAL A 372 44.91 7.74 -44.62
CA VAL A 372 45.16 8.87 -43.72
C VAL A 372 44.00 9.86 -43.88
N LYS A 373 42.94 9.67 -43.09
CA LYS A 373 41.90 10.69 -42.92
C LYS A 373 42.41 11.75 -41.95
N LEU A 374 42.36 13.01 -42.37
CA LEU A 374 42.56 14.15 -41.47
C LEU A 374 41.48 14.11 -40.39
N PHE A 375 41.92 14.28 -39.14
CA PHE A 375 41.04 14.28 -37.97
C PHE A 375 40.03 15.43 -38.09
N ASP A 376 38.75 15.07 -38.24
CA ASP A 376 37.63 16.01 -38.19
C ASP A 376 37.03 16.00 -36.77
N PRO A 377 37.21 17.07 -35.98
CA PRO A 377 36.68 17.14 -34.61
C PRO A 377 35.14 17.09 -34.55
N ASP A 378 34.43 17.34 -35.65
CA ASP A 378 32.96 17.30 -35.68
C ASP A 378 32.41 15.87 -35.74
N GLU A 379 33.18 14.88 -36.21
CA GLU A 379 32.80 13.45 -36.21
C GLU A 379 32.71 12.85 -34.78
N PHE A 380 33.30 13.52 -33.78
CA PHE A 380 33.26 13.12 -32.37
C PHE A 380 32.36 14.01 -31.51
N ALA A 381 31.63 14.94 -32.11
CA ALA A 381 30.62 15.71 -31.40
C ALA A 381 29.46 14.79 -30.96
N ALA A 382 29.09 14.86 -29.68
CA ALA A 382 27.95 14.10 -29.17
C ALA A 382 26.68 14.43 -29.98
N PRO A 383 25.87 13.43 -30.38
CA PRO A 383 24.69 13.67 -31.18
C PRO A 383 23.74 14.65 -30.46
N PRO A 384 23.04 15.52 -31.22
CA PRO A 384 22.14 16.50 -30.64
C PRO A 384 21.05 15.78 -29.81
N ARG A 385 20.71 16.35 -28.65
CA ARG A 385 19.63 15.83 -27.82
C ARG A 385 18.35 15.73 -28.65
N LEU A 386 17.66 14.61 -28.55
CA LEU A 386 16.34 14.43 -29.14
C LEU A 386 15.44 15.58 -28.71
N ALA A 387 14.57 16.03 -29.61
CA ALA A 387 13.61 17.08 -29.31
C ALA A 387 12.79 16.70 -28.07
N ASP A 388 12.56 17.66 -27.17
CA ASP A 388 11.75 17.45 -25.99
C ASP A 388 10.36 16.93 -26.40
N PRO A 389 9.78 15.98 -25.63
CA PRO A 389 8.44 15.50 -25.90
C PRO A 389 7.46 16.67 -25.97
N ILE A 390 6.49 16.58 -26.86
CA ILE A 390 5.46 17.61 -27.05
C ILE A 390 4.84 17.94 -25.69
N ALA A 391 4.97 19.19 -25.27
CA ALA A 391 4.40 19.66 -24.02
C ALA A 391 2.87 19.75 -24.17
N PHE A 392 2.17 18.73 -23.65
CA PHE A 392 0.72 18.77 -23.54
C PHE A 392 0.34 19.84 -22.50
N THR A 393 -0.45 20.82 -22.92
CA THR A 393 -1.05 21.82 -22.03
C THR A 393 -2.18 21.20 -21.21
N ASP A 394 -2.58 21.83 -20.09
CA ASP A 394 -3.73 21.35 -19.31
C ASP A 394 -5.04 21.35 -20.13
N SER A 395 -5.13 22.15 -21.18
CA SER A 395 -6.21 22.09 -22.18
C SER A 395 -6.18 20.85 -23.08
N ASP A 396 -5.01 20.21 -23.26
CA ASP A 396 -4.87 18.97 -24.04
C ASP A 396 -5.17 17.72 -23.18
N ARG A 397 -5.12 17.87 -21.86
CA ARG A 397 -5.46 16.83 -20.87
C ARG A 397 -6.95 16.82 -20.54
N VAL A 398 -7.79 16.68 -21.55
CA VAL A 398 -9.21 16.44 -21.31
C VAL A 398 -9.38 14.97 -20.91
N ARG A 399 -9.72 14.71 -19.64
CA ARG A 399 -10.24 13.39 -19.25
C ARG A 399 -11.48 13.12 -20.08
N SER A 400 -11.44 12.09 -20.92
CA SER A 400 -12.63 11.63 -21.63
C SER A 400 -13.79 11.48 -20.62
N PRO A 401 -14.95 12.11 -20.86
CA PRO A 401 -16.13 11.94 -20.02
C PRO A 401 -16.37 10.44 -19.82
N ARG A 402 -16.61 10.03 -18.56
CA ARG A 402 -16.82 8.60 -18.18
C ARG A 402 -18.07 8.06 -18.85
N THR A 403 -17.93 7.63 -20.10
CA THR A 403 -19.03 7.10 -20.91
C THR A 403 -19.47 5.77 -20.30
N GLY A 404 -20.78 5.51 -20.30
CA GLY A 404 -21.35 4.25 -19.83
C GLY A 404 -20.70 3.03 -20.49
N LYS A 405 -20.66 1.90 -19.80
CA LYS A 405 -20.27 0.63 -20.42
C LYS A 405 -21.41 0.20 -21.35
N ALA A 406 -21.08 -0.22 -22.57
CA ALA A 406 -22.05 -0.78 -23.49
C ALA A 406 -22.71 -2.02 -22.88
N LYS A 407 -24.05 -2.13 -22.99
CA LYS A 407 -24.76 -3.33 -22.52
C LYS A 407 -24.58 -4.48 -23.52
N PRO A 408 -23.96 -5.61 -23.13
CA PRO A 408 -23.68 -6.72 -24.07
C PRO A 408 -24.92 -7.35 -24.70
N ALA A 409 -26.08 -7.24 -24.06
CA ALA A 409 -27.35 -7.72 -24.62
C ALA A 409 -27.85 -6.85 -25.78
N ALA A 410 -27.71 -5.52 -25.68
CA ALA A 410 -28.12 -4.59 -26.72
C ALA A 410 -27.21 -4.67 -27.95
N VAL A 411 -25.90 -4.80 -27.73
CA VAL A 411 -24.90 -4.98 -28.80
C VAL A 411 -25.15 -6.29 -29.58
N ARG A 412 -25.37 -7.42 -28.88
CA ARG A 412 -25.66 -8.70 -29.55
C ARG A 412 -26.99 -8.68 -30.30
N ALA A 413 -28.04 -8.09 -29.72
CA ALA A 413 -29.33 -7.96 -30.39
C ALA A 413 -29.25 -7.10 -31.66
N ALA A 414 -28.48 -6.02 -31.64
CA ALA A 414 -28.27 -5.15 -32.79
C ALA A 414 -27.41 -5.82 -33.89
N MET A 415 -26.51 -6.74 -33.53
CA MET A 415 -25.67 -7.48 -34.48
C MET A 415 -26.42 -8.65 -35.15
N ALA A 416 -27.35 -9.30 -34.45
CA ALA A 416 -28.05 -10.51 -34.93
C ALA A 416 -28.91 -10.28 -36.19
N GLY A 417 -29.25 -9.03 -36.52
CA GLY A 417 -30.07 -8.68 -37.68
C GLY A 417 -29.40 -7.77 -38.71
N ALA A 418 -28.12 -7.44 -38.53
CA ALA A 418 -27.42 -6.46 -39.36
C ALA A 418 -26.42 -7.11 -40.32
N ARG A 419 -26.28 -6.56 -41.52
CA ARG A 419 -25.28 -6.98 -42.52
C ARG A 419 -24.00 -6.17 -42.43
N THR A 420 -24.09 -4.95 -41.90
CA THR A 420 -22.97 -4.03 -41.72
C THR A 420 -22.95 -3.46 -40.31
N LEU A 421 -21.78 -2.97 -39.88
CA LEU A 421 -21.66 -2.27 -38.60
C LEU A 421 -22.50 -0.99 -38.55
N GLY A 422 -22.68 -0.29 -39.67
CA GLY A 422 -23.58 0.86 -39.77
C GLY A 422 -25.04 0.52 -39.52
N GLU A 423 -25.51 -0.61 -40.05
CA GLU A 423 -26.86 -1.12 -39.76
C GLU A 423 -27.01 -1.51 -38.29
N ALA A 424 -26.01 -2.20 -37.71
CA ALA A 424 -26.02 -2.55 -36.29
C ALA A 424 -26.02 -1.30 -35.39
N TRP A 425 -25.32 -0.24 -35.80
CA TRP A 425 -25.33 1.04 -35.09
C TRP A 425 -26.72 1.70 -35.08
N GLN A 426 -27.42 1.69 -36.21
CA GLN A 426 -28.78 2.26 -36.31
C GLN A 426 -29.82 1.48 -35.50
N GLN A 427 -29.58 0.19 -35.26
CA GLN A 427 -30.46 -0.66 -34.44
C GLN A 427 -30.24 -0.49 -32.93
N LEU A 428 -29.17 0.18 -32.49
CA LEU A 428 -28.94 0.46 -31.08
C LEU A 428 -29.91 1.53 -30.55
N PRO A 429 -30.47 1.36 -29.34
CA PRO A 429 -31.23 2.41 -28.67
C PRO A 429 -30.40 3.70 -28.53
N PRO A 430 -31.01 4.90 -28.60
CA PRO A 430 -30.28 6.17 -28.49
C PRO A 430 -29.43 6.28 -27.22
N GLU A 431 -29.90 5.70 -26.11
CA GLU A 431 -29.17 5.65 -24.83
C GLU A 431 -27.85 4.86 -24.88
N GLU A 432 -27.70 3.96 -25.84
CA GLU A 432 -26.50 3.14 -26.04
C GLU A 432 -25.67 3.62 -27.26
N GLN A 433 -26.05 4.70 -27.94
CA GLN A 433 -25.30 5.27 -29.08
C GLN A 433 -24.14 6.16 -28.62
N HIS A 434 -23.18 5.54 -27.93
CA HIS A 434 -21.98 6.20 -27.41
C HIS A 434 -20.69 5.47 -27.81
N ILE A 435 -19.51 6.10 -27.65
CA ILE A 435 -18.22 5.58 -28.13
C ILE A 435 -17.88 4.16 -27.65
N ASN A 436 -18.30 3.77 -26.45
CA ASN A 436 -18.04 2.43 -25.92
C ASN A 436 -18.86 1.34 -26.63
N SER A 437 -19.98 1.70 -27.26
CA SER A 437 -20.81 0.77 -28.04
C SER A 437 -20.21 0.55 -29.41
N ILE A 438 -19.59 1.58 -30.02
CA ILE A 438 -18.79 1.44 -31.24
C ILE A 438 -17.64 0.44 -31.00
N ARG A 439 -16.92 0.60 -29.87
CA ARG A 439 -15.86 -0.33 -29.48
C ARG A 439 -16.38 -1.75 -29.25
N ALA A 440 -17.55 -1.89 -28.62
CA ALA A 440 -18.16 -3.20 -28.38
C ALA A 440 -18.58 -3.87 -29.69
N LEU A 441 -19.21 -3.15 -30.61
CA LEU A 441 -19.58 -3.63 -31.95
C LEU A 441 -18.35 -4.09 -32.75
N LEU A 442 -17.27 -3.29 -32.76
CA LEU A 442 -16.01 -3.66 -33.41
C LEU A 442 -15.38 -4.90 -32.79
N SER A 443 -15.38 -4.98 -31.45
CA SER A 443 -14.87 -6.13 -30.73
C SER A 443 -15.67 -7.37 -31.09
N GLU A 444 -17.00 -7.31 -31.08
CA GLU A 444 -17.87 -8.42 -31.43
C GLU A 444 -17.67 -8.88 -32.89
N ALA A 445 -17.60 -7.92 -33.83
CA ALA A 445 -17.32 -8.22 -35.23
C ALA A 445 -15.96 -8.90 -35.43
N LEU A 446 -14.94 -8.48 -34.68
CA LEU A 446 -13.62 -9.10 -34.72
C LEU A 446 -13.62 -10.52 -34.12
N HIS A 447 -14.40 -10.76 -33.06
CA HIS A 447 -14.56 -12.10 -32.48
C HIS A 447 -15.37 -13.04 -33.40
N ALA A 448 -16.35 -12.49 -34.13
CA ALA A 448 -17.14 -13.20 -35.12
C ALA A 448 -16.40 -13.47 -36.45
N GLY A 449 -15.16 -13.00 -36.59
CA GLY A 449 -14.35 -13.20 -37.80
C GLY A 449 -14.83 -12.40 -39.01
N ALA A 450 -15.48 -11.25 -38.79
CA ALA A 450 -15.94 -10.38 -39.87
C ALA A 450 -14.78 -9.86 -40.73
N ASP A 451 -15.04 -9.62 -42.02
CA ASP A 451 -14.05 -9.08 -42.94
C ASP A 451 -14.02 -7.53 -42.88
N PHE A 452 -12.82 -6.97 -42.79
CA PHE A 452 -12.58 -5.54 -42.60
C PHE A 452 -11.99 -4.93 -43.88
N ASN A 453 -12.79 -4.16 -44.61
CA ASN A 453 -12.32 -3.42 -45.77
C ASN A 453 -11.45 -2.24 -45.30
N ARG A 454 -10.14 -2.29 -45.60
CA ARG A 454 -9.17 -1.26 -45.20
C ARG A 454 -9.14 -0.03 -46.11
N SER A 455 -9.80 -0.08 -47.26
CA SER A 455 -9.85 1.01 -48.25
C SER A 455 -11.04 1.95 -48.05
N ASP A 456 -12.16 1.45 -47.52
CA ASP A 456 -13.41 2.20 -47.38
C ASP A 456 -13.75 2.46 -45.91
N PHE A 457 -14.18 3.68 -45.60
CA PHE A 457 -14.55 4.10 -44.25
C PHE A 457 -16.00 4.59 -44.19
N GLU A 458 -16.72 4.18 -43.15
CA GLU A 458 -18.05 4.64 -42.78
C GLU A 458 -17.99 5.59 -41.57
N GLY A 459 -18.80 6.65 -41.59
CA GLY A 459 -18.89 7.62 -40.50
C GLY A 459 -20.10 7.36 -39.61
N LEU A 460 -19.87 7.13 -38.32
CA LEU A 460 -20.94 6.99 -37.31
C LEU A 460 -20.96 8.20 -36.38
N ASP A 461 -22.11 8.85 -36.28
CA ASP A 461 -22.33 9.96 -35.35
C ASP A 461 -22.75 9.41 -33.98
N PHE A 462 -22.14 9.92 -32.91
CA PHE A 462 -22.46 9.59 -31.53
C PHE A 462 -22.45 10.85 -30.65
N GLU A 463 -23.27 10.84 -29.61
CA GLU A 463 -23.34 11.93 -28.64
C GLU A 463 -22.43 11.63 -27.45
N GLN A 464 -21.68 12.64 -27.01
CA GLN A 464 -20.89 12.60 -25.79
C GLN A 464 -21.73 13.01 -24.58
N ILE A 465 -21.27 12.68 -23.38
CA ILE A 465 -21.99 12.99 -22.13
C ILE A 465 -22.17 14.50 -21.92
N ASP A 466 -21.32 15.32 -22.54
CA ASP A 466 -21.41 16.78 -22.52
C ASP A 466 -22.43 17.34 -23.54
N GLY A 467 -23.16 16.48 -24.24
CA GLY A 467 -24.13 16.84 -25.29
C GLY A 467 -23.49 17.19 -26.63
N SER A 468 -22.17 17.08 -26.78
CA SER A 468 -21.49 17.32 -28.05
C SER A 468 -21.58 16.11 -28.97
N THR A 469 -21.90 16.32 -30.25
CA THR A 469 -21.92 15.26 -31.26
C THR A 469 -20.53 15.10 -31.88
N ARG A 470 -20.04 13.87 -31.98
CA ARG A 470 -18.79 13.53 -32.68
C ARG A 470 -19.03 12.45 -33.72
N ARG A 471 -18.24 12.48 -34.79
CA ARG A 471 -18.23 11.47 -35.85
C ARG A 471 -17.02 10.56 -35.72
N ALA A 472 -17.25 9.25 -35.63
CA ALA A 472 -16.21 8.22 -35.69
C ALA A 472 -16.13 7.66 -37.11
N TYR A 473 -14.92 7.57 -37.68
CA TYR A 473 -14.68 6.91 -38.96
C TYR A 473 -14.16 5.49 -38.72
N LEU A 474 -14.84 4.50 -39.28
CA LEU A 474 -14.59 3.09 -39.09
C LEU A 474 -14.42 2.41 -40.45
N PRO A 475 -13.57 1.39 -40.59
CA PRO A 475 -13.54 0.60 -41.82
C PRO A 475 -14.91 -0.03 -42.07
N VAL A 476 -15.32 -0.16 -43.33
CA VAL A 476 -16.55 -0.88 -43.67
C VAL A 476 -16.36 -2.36 -43.32
N VAL A 477 -17.25 -2.89 -42.47
CA VAL A 477 -17.21 -4.27 -42.00
C VAL A 477 -18.49 -4.99 -42.42
N THR A 478 -18.33 -6.11 -43.12
CA THR A 478 -19.43 -7.00 -43.47
C THR A 478 -19.53 -8.13 -42.45
N LEU A 479 -20.68 -8.24 -41.79
CA LEU A 479 -20.94 -9.27 -40.80
C LEU A 479 -21.30 -10.58 -41.52
N ALA A 480 -20.66 -11.68 -41.14
CA ALA A 480 -21.00 -12.99 -41.66
C ALA A 480 -22.41 -13.36 -41.16
N LYS A 481 -23.28 -13.83 -42.07
CA LYS A 481 -24.61 -14.31 -41.71
C LYS A 481 -24.45 -15.61 -40.94
N ASP A 482 -25.10 -15.74 -39.77
CA ASP A 482 -25.36 -17.06 -39.20
C ASP A 482 -26.09 -17.89 -40.26
N SER A 483 -25.40 -18.92 -40.76
CA SER A 483 -26.03 -19.97 -41.53
C SER A 483 -26.97 -20.71 -40.59
N ASP A 484 -28.27 -20.43 -40.70
CA ASP A 484 -29.32 -21.33 -40.24
C ASP A 484 -29.13 -22.68 -40.98
N ASP A 485 -28.58 -23.66 -40.26
CA ASP A 485 -28.87 -25.10 -40.41
C ASP A 485 -28.61 -25.83 -39.08
#